data_AF-A0A125PIG9-F1
#
_entry.id   AF-A0A125PIG9-F1
#
_cell.length_a   1.000
_cell.length_b   1.000
_cell.length_c   1.000
_cell.angle_alpha   90.00
_cell.angle_beta   90.00
_cell.angle_gamma   90.00
#
_symmetry.space_group_name_H-M   'P 1'
#
loop_
_entity.id
_entity.type
_entity.pdbx_description
1 polymer ?
#
loop_
_entity_poly.entity_id
_entity_poly.type
_entity_poly.pdbx_seq_one_letter_code
_entity_poly.pdbx_strand_id
1 'polypeptide(L)'
;ERNLLKNLGSWLDGLVLAKDKPMKHSNIAFIQPLIEGDDWNRLIVAIPFVCKVLEQCSKSRTFRSSNAWLVAILGLLVELYQFAELKLDVKFEIEVLCKSLDIDLKDVEPTDILCNR
;
A
#
# COMPACT_ATOMS: atom_id res chain seq x y z
N GLU A 1 14.92 8.51 12.90
CA GLU A 1 13.73 8.17 12.08
C GLU A 1 13.23 9.27 11.13
N ARG A 2 12.99 10.53 11.55
CA ARG A 2 12.40 11.58 10.68
C ARG A 2 13.15 11.86 9.35
N ASN A 3 14.48 11.67 9.31
CA ASN A 3 15.27 11.88 8.09
C ASN A 3 15.19 10.72 7.10
N LEU A 4 15.04 9.47 7.56
CA LEU A 4 14.84 8.32 6.68
C LEU A 4 13.53 8.45 5.91
N LEU A 5 12.49 8.96 6.58
CA LEU A 5 11.16 9.19 6.00
C LEU A 5 11.13 10.36 5.01
N LYS A 6 11.84 11.46 5.29
CA LYS A 6 12.02 12.52 4.30
C LYS A 6 12.78 12.02 3.08
N ASN A 7 13.80 11.18 3.29
CA ASN A 7 14.55 10.59 2.19
C ASN A 7 13.73 9.56 1.41
N LEU A 8 12.89 8.74 2.06
CA LEU A 8 11.99 7.80 1.40
C LEU A 8 10.85 8.50 0.67
N GLY A 9 10.25 9.52 1.29
CA GLY A 9 9.24 10.39 0.66
C GLY A 9 9.82 11.12 -0.54
N SER A 10 10.99 11.75 -0.41
CA SER A 10 11.67 12.39 -1.54
C SER A 10 12.21 11.40 -2.57
N TRP A 11 12.57 10.17 -2.19
CA TRP A 11 12.95 9.10 -3.12
C TRP A 11 11.72 8.56 -3.89
N LEU A 12 10.58 8.44 -3.22
CA LEU A 12 9.28 8.12 -3.82
C LEU A 12 8.81 9.25 -4.74
N ASP A 13 8.87 10.51 -4.29
CA ASP A 13 8.57 11.69 -5.11
C ASP A 13 9.51 11.74 -6.32
N GLY A 14 10.79 11.44 -6.13
CA GLY A 14 11.78 11.31 -7.20
C GLY A 14 11.44 10.19 -8.19
N LEU A 15 10.98 9.02 -7.72
CA LEU A 15 10.57 7.90 -8.58
C LEU A 15 9.28 8.18 -9.36
N VAL A 16 8.33 8.91 -8.75
CA VAL A 16 7.04 9.28 -9.35
C VAL A 16 7.22 10.43 -10.34
N LEU A 17 7.98 11.47 -9.98
CA LEU A 17 8.23 12.65 -10.84
C LEU A 17 9.23 12.36 -11.96
N ALA A 18 10.29 11.58 -11.72
CA ALA A 18 11.30 11.30 -12.74
C ALA A 18 10.77 10.45 -13.92
N LYS A 19 9.54 9.94 -13.83
CA LYS A 19 8.96 9.14 -14.92
C LYS A 19 8.13 9.92 -15.93
N ASP A 20 7.73 11.17 -15.67
CA ASP A 20 7.08 12.13 -16.59
C ASP A 20 6.17 11.50 -17.69
N LYS A 21 5.51 10.42 -17.31
CA LYS A 21 4.67 9.55 -18.14
C LYS A 21 3.47 9.19 -17.27
N PRO A 22 2.26 9.12 -17.87
CA PRO A 22 1.07 8.73 -17.13
C PRO A 22 1.38 7.45 -16.37
N MET A 23 1.08 7.46 -15.06
CA MET A 23 1.41 6.39 -14.12
C MET A 23 0.96 5.04 -14.71
N LYS A 24 1.88 4.33 -15.38
CA LYS A 24 1.61 2.96 -15.81
C LYS A 24 1.52 2.14 -14.54
N HIS A 25 0.43 1.38 -14.41
CA HIS A 25 0.07 0.47 -13.32
C HIS A 25 1.22 -0.41 -12.77
N SER A 26 2.33 -0.55 -13.49
CA SER A 26 3.40 -1.49 -13.20
C SER A 26 4.45 -1.05 -12.17
N ASN A 27 4.45 0.19 -11.66
CA ASN A 27 5.65 0.71 -10.96
C ASN A 27 5.41 1.41 -9.61
N ILE A 28 4.35 1.03 -8.90
CA ILE A 28 4.15 1.38 -7.50
C ILE A 28 5.04 0.46 -6.67
N ALA A 29 6.07 1.01 -6.02
CA ALA A 29 7.13 0.25 -5.34
C ALA A 29 6.63 -0.79 -4.32
N PHE A 30 5.40 -0.67 -3.83
CA PHE A 30 4.80 -1.60 -2.86
C PHE A 30 3.76 -2.56 -3.45
N ILE A 31 3.32 -2.38 -4.69
CA ILE A 31 2.38 -3.31 -5.35
C ILE A 31 3.09 -4.61 -5.73
N GLN A 32 4.27 -4.51 -6.37
CA GLN A 32 5.02 -5.70 -6.79
C GLN A 32 5.36 -6.64 -5.62
N PRO A 33 5.91 -6.16 -4.47
CA PRO A 33 6.16 -7.03 -3.32
C PRO A 33 4.92 -7.68 -2.70
N LEU A 34 3.74 -7.05 -2.82
CA LEU A 34 2.49 -7.63 -2.34
C LEU A 34 2.00 -8.74 -3.26
N ILE A 35 2.08 -8.55 -4.57
CA ILE A 35 1.75 -9.58 -5.57
C ILE A 35 2.71 -10.77 -5.45
N GLU A 36 4.01 -10.49 -5.44
CA GLU A 36 5.05 -11.49 -5.22
C GLU A 36 4.92 -12.19 -3.87
N GLY A 37 4.48 -11.44 -2.85
CA GLY A 37 4.20 -11.96 -1.53
C GLY A 37 3.08 -13.01 -1.53
N ASP A 38 2.06 -12.82 -2.35
CA ASP A 38 0.96 -13.77 -2.54
C ASP A 38 1.49 -15.05 -3.21
N ASP A 39 2.23 -14.92 -4.32
CA ASP A 39 2.80 -16.03 -5.08
C ASP A 39 3.78 -16.91 -4.25
N TRP A 40 4.54 -16.30 -3.33
CA TRP A 40 5.56 -16.99 -2.52
C TRP A 40 5.20 -17.15 -1.03
N ASN A 41 3.94 -16.92 -0.65
CA ASN A 41 3.46 -17.03 0.74
C ASN A 41 4.26 -16.16 1.74
N ARG A 42 4.72 -14.98 1.29
CA ARG A 42 5.47 -13.98 2.06
C ARG A 42 4.61 -12.78 2.48
N LEU A 43 3.29 -12.85 2.28
CA LEU A 43 2.34 -11.83 2.71
C LEU A 43 2.45 -11.51 4.21
N ILE A 44 2.81 -12.51 5.03
CA ILE A 44 3.03 -12.34 6.47
C ILE A 44 4.12 -11.33 6.81
N VAL A 45 5.06 -11.06 5.90
CA VAL A 45 6.12 -10.04 6.07
C VAL A 45 5.82 -8.80 5.22
N ALA A 46 5.32 -8.99 4.01
CA ALA A 46 5.07 -7.91 3.06
C ALA A 46 3.97 -6.96 3.55
N ILE A 47 2.84 -7.49 4.04
CA ILE A 47 1.71 -6.67 4.48
C ILE A 47 2.07 -5.79 5.69
N PRO A 48 2.63 -6.31 6.80
CA PRO A 48 3.02 -5.48 7.94
C PRO A 48 4.04 -4.40 7.56
N PHE A 49 4.98 -4.73 6.66
CA PHE A 49 5.95 -3.76 6.16
C PHE A 49 5.26 -2.61 5.42
N VAL A 50 4.37 -2.91 4.47
CA VAL A 50 3.64 -1.88 3.71
C VAL A 50 2.72 -1.08 4.63
N CYS A 51 1.96 -1.73 5.52
CA CYS A 51 1.11 -1.06 6.49
C CYS A 51 1.90 -0.06 7.34
N LYS A 52 3.08 -0.44 7.84
CA LYS A 52 3.89 0.45 8.67
C LYS A 52 4.42 1.66 7.91
N VAL A 53 4.80 1.49 6.65
CA VAL A 53 5.21 2.61 5.79
C VAL A 53 4.05 3.57 5.56
N LEU A 54 2.87 3.04 5.20
CA LEU A 54 1.67 3.85 4.93
C LEU A 54 1.16 4.61 6.16
N GLU A 55 1.21 3.99 7.34
CA GLU A 55 0.86 4.62 8.62
C GLU A 55 1.75 5.84 8.93
N GLN A 56 3.02 5.81 8.50
CA GLN A 56 3.94 6.94 8.66
C GLN A 56 3.74 7.99 7.57
N CYS A 57 3.40 7.57 6.34
CA CYS A 57 3.05 8.49 5.26
C CYS A 57 1.82 9.34 5.63
N SER A 58 0.81 8.78 6.29
CA SER A 58 -0.40 9.52 6.68
C SER A 58 -0.14 10.69 7.64
N LYS A 59 0.90 10.57 8.47
CA LYS A 59 1.35 11.62 9.40
C LYS A 59 2.07 12.76 8.66
N SER A 60 2.48 12.55 7.41
CA SER A 60 3.14 13.56 6.57
C SER A 60 2.13 14.48 5.88
N ARG A 61 2.45 15.78 5.80
CA ARG A 61 1.59 16.79 5.13
C ARG A 61 1.39 16.54 3.63
N THR A 62 2.34 15.88 2.96
CA THR A 62 2.33 15.65 1.51
C THR A 62 1.50 14.44 1.07
N PHE A 63 1.19 13.51 1.98
CA PHE A 63 0.50 12.24 1.67
C PHE A 63 -0.91 12.15 2.27
N ARG A 64 -1.47 13.31 2.65
CA ARG A 64 -2.80 13.43 3.25
C ARG A 64 -3.87 13.14 2.18
N SER A 65 -4.27 11.87 2.10
CA SER A 65 -5.53 11.33 1.57
C SER A 65 -5.95 11.55 0.10
N SER A 66 -5.25 12.33 -0.74
CA SER A 66 -5.64 12.50 -2.16
C SER A 66 -4.58 12.02 -3.17
N ASN A 67 -3.69 11.12 -2.74
CA ASN A 67 -2.68 10.56 -3.62
C ASN A 67 -3.18 9.26 -4.26
N ALA A 68 -3.34 9.25 -5.59
CA ALA A 68 -3.73 8.08 -6.38
C ALA A 68 -2.85 6.85 -6.08
N TRP A 69 -1.58 7.07 -5.71
CA TRP A 69 -0.66 6.02 -5.28
C TRP A 69 -1.09 5.32 -3.99
N LEU A 70 -1.58 6.07 -3.00
CA LEU A 70 -2.05 5.52 -1.72
C LEU A 70 -3.31 4.69 -1.92
N VAL A 71 -4.25 5.23 -2.70
CA VAL A 71 -5.51 4.55 -3.03
C VAL A 71 -5.25 3.22 -3.75
N ALA A 72 -4.31 3.20 -4.70
CA ALA A 72 -3.95 1.97 -5.41
C ALA A 72 -3.36 0.89 -4.50
N ILE A 73 -2.52 1.25 -3.52
CA ILE A 73 -1.98 0.27 -2.56
C ILE A 73 -3.05 -0.20 -1.58
N LEU A 74 -3.91 0.71 -1.11
CA LEU A 74 -5.03 0.36 -0.24
C LEU A 74 -6.01 -0.59 -0.94
N GLY A 75 -6.35 -0.35 -2.21
CA GLY A 75 -7.17 -1.25 -3.01
C GLY A 75 -6.60 -2.66 -3.10
N LEU A 76 -5.28 -2.79 -3.27
CA LEU A 76 -4.61 -4.09 -3.29
C LEU A 76 -4.59 -4.77 -1.91
N LEU A 77 -4.41 -4.01 -0.83
CA LEU A 77 -4.50 -4.55 0.53
C LEU A 77 -5.91 -5.05 0.84
N VAL A 78 -6.95 -4.35 0.35
CA VAL A 78 -8.35 -4.77 0.51
C VAL A 78 -8.67 -5.98 -0.35
N GLU A 79 -8.15 -6.04 -1.58
CA GLU A 79 -8.23 -7.23 -2.44
C GLU A 79 -7.61 -8.45 -1.74
N LEU A 80 -6.40 -8.31 -1.19
CA LEU A 80 -5.75 -9.36 -0.39
C LEU A 80 -6.56 -9.70 0.88
N TYR A 81 -7.16 -8.73 1.56
CA TYR A 81 -7.99 -8.97 2.73
C TYR A 81 -9.22 -9.83 2.43
N GLN A 82 -9.84 -9.60 1.27
CA GLN A 82 -11.07 -10.25 0.83
C GLN A 82 -10.82 -11.61 0.17
N PHE A 83 -9.82 -11.71 -0.70
CA PHE A 83 -9.64 -12.87 -1.58
C PHE A 83 -8.46 -13.78 -1.18
N ALA A 84 -7.44 -13.27 -0.48
CA ALA A 84 -6.30 -14.08 -0.07
C ALA A 84 -6.53 -14.78 1.28
N GLU A 85 -5.96 -15.98 1.43
CA GLU A 85 -6.01 -16.75 2.68
C GLU A 85 -4.98 -16.21 3.69
N LEU A 86 -5.31 -15.07 4.30
CA LEU A 86 -4.46 -14.41 5.30
C LEU A 86 -4.72 -14.92 6.72
N LYS A 87 -3.65 -15.01 7.51
CA LYS A 87 -3.74 -15.17 8.97
C LYS A 87 -4.43 -13.97 9.61
N LEU A 88 -5.15 -14.22 10.71
CA LEU A 88 -5.89 -13.19 11.46
C LEU A 88 -5.02 -11.99 11.85
N ASP A 89 -3.80 -12.22 12.31
CA ASP A 89 -2.87 -11.15 12.71
C ASP A 89 -2.57 -10.19 11.55
N VAL A 90 -2.45 -10.73 10.33
CA VAL A 90 -2.17 -9.95 9.12
C VAL A 90 -3.41 -9.18 8.65
N LYS A 91 -4.61 -9.77 8.78
CA LYS A 91 -5.87 -9.06 8.52
C LYS A 91 -6.05 -7.89 9.48
N PHE A 92 -5.69 -8.07 10.75
CA PHE A 92 -5.78 -7.02 11.77
C PHE A 92 -4.86 -5.84 11.48
N GLU A 93 -3.64 -6.07 10.97
CA GLU A 93 -2.73 -5.01 10.52
C GLU A 93 -3.35 -4.10 9.46
N ILE A 94 -4.11 -4.66 8.51
CA ILE A 94 -4.80 -3.89 7.46
C ILE A 94 -5.92 -3.04 8.07
N GLU A 95 -6.70 -3.59 9.01
CA GLU A 95 -7.75 -2.85 9.71
C GLU A 95 -7.19 -1.71 10.56
N VAL A 96 -6.08 -1.95 11.27
CA VAL A 96 -5.38 -0.92 12.06
C VAL A 96 -4.84 0.19 11.17
N LEU A 97 -4.31 -0.15 9.99
CA LEU A 97 -3.89 0.84 9.02
C LEU A 97 -5.07 1.72 8.60
N CYS A 98 -6.19 1.11 8.16
CA CYS A 98 -7.36 1.84 7.70
C CYS A 98 -7.88 2.81 8.78
N LYS A 99 -7.99 2.35 10.04
CA LYS A 99 -8.31 3.20 11.19
C LYS A 99 -7.31 4.34 11.40
N SER A 100 -6.01 4.09 11.22
CA SER A 100 -4.97 5.12 11.35
C SER A 100 -4.99 6.16 10.22
N LEU A 101 -5.59 5.81 9.08
CA LEU A 101 -5.81 6.70 7.94
C LEU A 101 -7.16 7.43 8.02
N ASP A 102 -8.00 7.12 9.01
CA ASP A 102 -9.39 7.59 9.11
C ASP A 102 -10.22 7.18 7.86
N ILE A 103 -9.96 5.96 7.35
CA ILE A 103 -10.64 5.37 6.19
C ILE A 103 -11.36 4.11 6.65
N ASP A 104 -12.62 3.95 6.24
CA ASP A 104 -13.33 2.70 6.43
C ASP A 104 -12.92 1.67 5.37
N LEU A 105 -12.58 0.47 5.81
CA LEU A 105 -12.14 -0.62 4.91
C LEU A 105 -13.20 -0.98 3.85
N LYS A 106 -14.48 -0.66 4.11
CA LYS A 106 -15.60 -0.89 3.20
C LYS A 106 -15.73 0.18 2.11
N ASP A 107 -15.18 1.37 2.34
CA ASP A 107 -15.25 2.49 1.40
C ASP A 107 -14.14 2.45 0.36
N VAL A 108 -13.14 1.58 0.57
CA VAL A 108 -12.04 1.37 -0.37
C VAL A 108 -12.46 0.32 -1.40
N GLU A 109 -12.51 0.71 -2.66
CA GLU A 109 -12.71 -0.23 -3.76
C GLU A 109 -11.48 -1.15 -3.87
N PRO A 110 -11.66 -2.49 -3.81
CA PRO A 110 -10.57 -3.42 -4.07
C PRO A 110 -10.08 -3.25 -5.50
N THR A 111 -8.79 -3.47 -5.73
CA THR A 111 -8.31 -3.66 -7.09
C THR A 111 -8.74 -5.02 -7.65
N ASP A 112 -8.65 -5.18 -8.97
CA ASP A 112 -8.85 -6.47 -9.67
C ASP A 112 -7.50 -7.04 -10.18
N ILE A 113 -6.40 -6.79 -9.46
CA ILE A 113 -5.05 -7.13 -9.95
C ILE A 113 -4.75 -8.62 -9.78
N LEU A 114 -5.20 -9.21 -8.69
CA LEU A 114 -5.07 -10.64 -8.37
C LEU A 114 -6.25 -11.44 -8.93
N CYS A 115 -7.46 -10.84 -9.00
CA CYS A 115 -8.63 -11.52 -9.54
C CYS A 115 -8.57 -11.74 -11.06
N ASN A 116 -7.92 -10.83 -11.81
CA ASN A 116 -7.81 -10.91 -13.27
C ASN A 116 -6.51 -11.58 -13.77
N ARG A 117 -5.90 -12.44 -12.95
CA ARG A 117 -4.68 -13.20 -13.25
C ARG A 117 -4.97 -14.59 -13.78
#